data_AF-A0A2E1SLH8-F1
#
_entry.id   AF-A0A2E1SLH8-F1
#
_cell.length_a   1.000
_cell.length_b   1.000
_cell.length_c   1.000
_cell.angle_alpha   90.00
_cell.angle_beta   90.00
_cell.angle_gamma   90.00
#
_symmetry.space_group_name_H-M   'P 1'
#
loop_
_entity.id
_entity.type
_entity.pdbx_description
1 polymer ?
#
loop_
_entity_poly.entity_id
_entity_poly.type
_entity_poly.pdbx_seq_one_letter_code
_entity_poly.pdbx_strand_id
1 'polypeptide(L)'
;MSDVFLSLKDVSVRRGSSLVLKNLNLQVETGQVVLLNEKNGSGKSTIIEAAAGLLPIETGEILHHGDLLLDHNGRSRRPQTAFGLTLQSDGCIGSLRVEEHIYNALDLSGGRIEIDSWLRRYNLAHRRHDLIAHLSGGQRRKVAMLAGILPGFVGSKPRILLLDEPAAGLDEVSRRNLIEDLSTLQERGNAILLASHHADFIASATHIFEENELIVNELRTQTTTKQDEIKNEDGRGNVVLRTSIALNQRTLSTLANNGIAGLLTLGIVLALVDASAVESNLIQASGLYLSAAFAAGLVGDTMISMLHEHRALDWWKAHRQGIPHSYLHAFVIGMGVTALTQLGFDSELSWVLTLIGGLLTAATMAILRTMELATSRLARPRAAFVRILTPVLILPFALLVQWITDSNLL
;
A
#
# COMPACT_ATOMS: atom_id res chain seq x y z
N MET A 1 2.45 29.64 20.89
CA MET A 1 1.47 29.01 19.98
C MET A 1 1.98 27.61 19.75
N SER A 2 1.18 26.61 20.08
CA SER A 2 1.49 25.20 19.85
C SER A 2 1.51 24.91 18.35
N ASP A 3 2.44 24.07 17.89
CA ASP A 3 2.54 23.71 16.49
C ASP A 3 1.40 22.75 16.10
N VAL A 4 0.62 23.13 15.08
CA VAL A 4 -0.48 22.31 14.55
C VAL A 4 0.06 21.24 13.61
N PHE A 5 -0.15 19.97 13.95
CA PHE A 5 0.35 18.83 13.16
C PHE A 5 -0.68 18.30 12.18
N LEU A 6 -1.97 18.45 12.48
CA LEU A 6 -3.05 18.16 11.54
C LEU A 6 -4.08 19.26 11.58
N SER A 7 -4.51 19.68 10.39
CA SER A 7 -5.60 20.62 10.22
C SER A 7 -6.52 20.12 9.12
N LEU A 8 -7.79 19.90 9.46
CA LEU A 8 -8.90 19.74 8.52
C LEU A 8 -9.69 21.05 8.58
N LYS A 9 -9.79 21.76 7.45
CA LYS A 9 -10.52 23.03 7.36
C LYS A 9 -11.69 22.88 6.41
N ASP A 10 -12.91 23.08 6.91
CA ASP A 10 -14.16 22.98 6.16
C ASP A 10 -14.29 21.70 5.32
N VAL A 11 -13.81 20.58 5.86
CA VAL A 11 -13.73 19.32 5.11
C VAL A 11 -15.10 18.68 5.02
N SER A 12 -15.57 18.44 3.80
CA SER A 12 -16.76 17.61 3.55
C SER A 12 -16.41 16.38 2.74
N VAL A 13 -16.96 15.23 3.14
CA VAL A 13 -16.67 13.93 2.52
C VAL A 13 -17.96 13.18 2.27
N ARG A 14 -18.13 12.74 1.02
CA ARG A 14 -19.24 11.88 0.60
C ARG A 14 -18.76 10.44 0.42
N ARG A 15 -19.56 9.50 0.92
CA ARG A 15 -19.41 8.07 0.64
C ARG A 15 -20.67 7.57 -0.07
N GLY A 16 -20.52 7.19 -1.33
CA GLY A 16 -21.67 6.83 -2.17
C GLY A 16 -22.60 8.04 -2.34
N SER A 17 -23.86 7.90 -1.96
CA SER A 17 -24.82 9.00 -1.96
C SER A 17 -24.84 9.81 -0.65
N SER A 18 -24.25 9.31 0.43
CA SER A 18 -24.35 9.91 1.76
C SER A 18 -23.22 10.91 2.04
N LEU A 19 -23.58 12.12 2.46
CA LEU A 19 -22.64 13.10 2.99
C LEU A 19 -22.31 12.71 4.44
N VAL A 20 -21.13 12.15 4.66
CA VAL A 20 -20.72 11.60 5.96
C VAL A 20 -20.07 12.68 6.84
N LEU A 21 -19.19 13.49 6.25
CA LEU A 21 -18.57 14.64 6.91
C LEU A 21 -19.08 15.91 6.24
N LYS A 22 -19.46 16.92 7.03
CA LYS A 22 -19.97 18.20 6.54
C LYS A 22 -19.28 19.34 7.27
N ASN A 23 -18.51 20.15 6.53
CA ASN A 23 -17.80 21.33 7.03
C ASN A 23 -17.00 21.06 8.32
N LEU A 24 -16.33 19.91 8.36
CA LEU A 24 -15.58 19.46 9.52
C LEU A 24 -14.35 20.36 9.72
N ASN A 25 -14.20 20.88 10.93
CA ASN A 25 -13.05 21.66 11.35
C ASN A 25 -12.37 20.97 12.53
N LEU A 26 -11.16 20.48 12.33
CA LEU A 26 -10.39 19.76 13.36
C LEU A 26 -8.94 20.18 13.28
N GLN A 27 -8.37 20.55 14.43
CA GLN A 27 -6.94 20.78 14.57
C GLN A 27 -6.38 19.89 15.67
N VAL A 28 -5.25 19.24 15.40
CA VAL A 28 -4.51 18.43 16.36
C VAL A 28 -3.12 19.00 16.49
N GLU A 29 -2.79 19.44 17.69
CA GLU A 29 -1.52 20.09 18.00
C GLU A 29 -0.50 19.08 18.56
N THR A 30 0.77 19.47 18.54
CA THR A 30 1.86 18.74 19.19
C THR A 30 1.52 18.35 20.64
N GLY A 31 1.77 17.08 20.99
CA GLY A 31 1.50 16.56 22.33
C GLY A 31 0.01 16.41 22.70
N GLN A 32 -0.91 16.55 21.74
CA GLN A 32 -2.32 16.23 21.95
C GLN A 32 -2.65 14.77 21.58
N VAL A 33 -3.43 14.13 22.44
CA VAL A 33 -4.17 12.90 22.16
C VAL A 33 -5.64 13.26 22.03
N VAL A 34 -6.15 13.28 20.81
CA VAL A 34 -7.54 13.61 20.48
C VAL A 34 -8.30 12.32 20.22
N LEU A 35 -9.32 12.07 21.05
CA LEU A 35 -10.21 10.91 20.90
C LEU A 35 -11.48 11.30 20.16
N LEU A 36 -11.77 10.62 19.06
CA LEU A 36 -13.04 10.66 18.35
C LEU A 36 -14.05 9.78 19.12
N ASN A 37 -14.87 10.39 19.99
CA ASN A 37 -15.79 9.67 20.89
C ASN A 37 -17.25 9.69 20.40
N GLU A 38 -17.46 9.59 19.09
CA GLU A 38 -18.82 9.61 18.54
C GLU A 38 -19.44 8.20 18.43
N LYS A 39 -20.78 8.14 18.34
CA LYS A 39 -21.56 6.91 18.16
C LYS A 39 -21.10 6.13 16.92
N ASN A 40 -21.32 4.81 16.91
CA ASN A 40 -21.07 3.99 15.72
C ASN A 40 -21.80 4.56 14.48
N GLY A 41 -21.07 4.70 13.37
CA GLY A 41 -21.61 5.23 12.12
C GLY A 41 -21.60 6.76 11.97
N SER A 42 -21.07 7.48 12.96
CA SER A 42 -20.90 8.95 12.93
C SER A 42 -19.88 9.46 11.91
N GLY A 43 -18.92 8.63 11.51
CA GLY A 43 -17.91 8.99 10.52
C GLY A 43 -16.46 8.98 11.01
N LYS A 44 -16.16 8.48 12.22
CA LYS A 44 -14.79 8.43 12.79
C LYS A 44 -13.73 7.87 11.84
N SER A 45 -13.96 6.69 11.28
CA SER A 45 -13.06 6.10 10.27
C SER A 45 -12.98 6.96 9.01
N THR A 46 -14.04 7.70 8.66
CA THR A 46 -14.02 8.66 7.54
C THR A 46 -13.14 9.87 7.86
N ILE A 47 -13.14 10.38 9.10
CA ILE A 47 -12.25 11.44 9.54
C ILE A 47 -10.79 10.97 9.43
N ILE A 48 -10.47 9.79 9.96
CA ILE A 48 -9.11 9.23 9.93
C ILE A 48 -8.64 8.98 8.49
N GLU A 49 -9.49 8.37 7.65
CA GLU A 49 -9.14 8.10 6.25
C GLU A 49 -9.00 9.39 5.42
N ALA A 50 -9.81 10.42 5.71
CA ALA A 50 -9.63 11.73 5.11
C ALA A 50 -8.32 12.37 5.57
N ALA A 51 -8.03 12.35 6.88
CA ALA A 51 -6.77 12.85 7.45
C ALA A 51 -5.52 12.13 6.90
N ALA A 52 -5.64 10.85 6.55
CA ALA A 52 -4.60 10.06 5.87
C ALA A 52 -4.54 10.33 4.36
N GLY A 53 -5.44 11.14 3.82
CA GLY A 53 -5.51 11.50 2.40
C GLY A 53 -5.95 10.34 1.50
N LEU A 54 -6.74 9.40 2.02
CA LEU A 54 -7.27 8.23 1.31
C LEU A 54 -8.60 8.50 0.62
N LEU A 55 -9.35 9.50 1.09
CA LEU A 55 -10.64 9.85 0.54
C LEU A 55 -10.54 11.18 -0.22
N PRO A 56 -11.20 11.31 -1.39
CA PRO A 56 -11.43 12.62 -1.98
C PRO A 56 -12.34 13.45 -1.07
N ILE A 57 -12.12 14.77 -1.05
CA ILE A 57 -12.93 15.73 -0.30
C ILE A 57 -13.72 16.61 -1.27
N GLU A 58 -14.96 16.98 -0.94
CA GLU A 58 -15.82 17.85 -1.75
C GLU A 58 -15.49 19.33 -1.53
N THR A 59 -15.12 19.68 -0.30
CA THR A 59 -14.78 21.04 0.14
C THR A 59 -13.65 20.99 1.16
N GLY A 60 -12.97 22.14 1.32
CA GLY A 60 -11.94 22.30 2.32
C GLY A 60 -10.53 21.84 1.90
N GLU A 61 -9.65 21.77 2.89
CA GLU A 61 -8.27 21.30 2.75
C GLU A 61 -7.80 20.54 3.99
N ILE A 62 -6.80 19.68 3.79
CA ILE A 62 -6.16 18.87 4.82
C ILE A 62 -4.67 19.17 4.80
N LEU A 63 -4.11 19.56 5.94
CA LEU A 63 -2.69 19.89 6.11
C LEU A 63 -2.05 19.01 7.16
N HIS A 64 -0.81 18.59 6.92
CA HIS A 64 0.07 17.90 7.87
C HIS A 64 1.27 18.80 8.16
N HIS A 65 1.55 19.11 9.43
CA HIS A 65 2.63 20.01 9.84
C HIS A 65 2.63 21.35 9.09
N GLY A 66 1.44 21.89 8.77
CA GLY A 66 1.28 23.11 7.99
C GLY A 66 1.40 22.94 6.46
N ASP A 67 1.84 21.78 5.97
CA ASP A 67 1.94 21.49 4.54
C ASP A 67 0.64 20.88 3.99
N LEU A 68 0.21 21.35 2.82
CA LEU A 68 -0.96 20.79 2.13
C LEU A 68 -0.76 19.31 1.82
N LEU A 69 -1.65 18.47 2.35
CA LEU A 69 -1.77 17.06 1.97
C LEU A 69 -2.78 16.90 0.83
N LEU A 70 -4.02 17.39 1.00
CA LEU A 70 -5.11 17.21 0.04
C LEU A 70 -6.05 18.43 0.06
N ASP A 71 -6.49 18.92 -1.11
CA ASP A 71 -7.56 19.93 -1.21
C ASP A 71 -8.74 19.47 -2.08
N HIS A 72 -9.83 20.24 -2.02
CA HIS A 72 -11.03 20.03 -2.83
C HIS A 72 -10.81 20.20 -4.35
N ASN A 73 -9.70 20.82 -4.77
CA ASN A 73 -9.32 20.92 -6.19
C ASN A 73 -8.62 19.64 -6.68
N GLY A 74 -8.48 18.62 -5.82
CA GLY A 74 -7.82 17.36 -6.11
C GLY A 74 -6.30 17.44 -6.06
N ARG A 75 -5.71 18.54 -5.56
CA ARG A 75 -4.25 18.62 -5.35
C ARG A 75 -3.88 17.65 -4.25
N SER A 76 -2.89 16.81 -4.51
CA SER A 76 -2.46 15.75 -3.60
C SER A 76 -0.93 15.73 -3.56
N ARG A 77 -0.33 15.98 -2.39
CA ARG A 77 1.14 16.06 -2.21
C ARG A 77 1.67 15.00 -1.26
N ARG A 78 2.89 14.52 -1.47
CA ARG A 78 3.53 13.61 -0.49
C ARG A 78 3.66 14.33 0.86
N PRO A 79 3.32 13.69 2.00
CA PRO A 79 3.55 14.28 3.31
C PRO A 79 5.05 14.51 3.52
N GLN A 80 5.44 15.70 4.00
CA GLN A 80 6.85 16.03 4.27
C GLN A 80 7.39 15.28 5.49
N THR A 81 6.52 15.06 6.48
CA THR A 81 6.80 14.24 7.66
C THR A 81 5.96 12.98 7.58
N ALA A 82 6.60 11.82 7.68
CA ALA A 82 5.86 10.55 7.70
C ALA A 82 5.05 10.41 9.00
N PHE A 83 3.89 9.78 8.89
CA PHE A 83 2.93 9.59 9.96
C PHE A 83 2.68 8.10 10.22
N GLY A 84 2.16 7.79 11.41
CA GLY A 84 1.71 6.44 11.74
C GLY A 84 0.25 6.22 11.37
N LEU A 85 -0.10 5.04 10.86
CA LEU A 85 -1.46 4.73 10.43
C LEU A 85 -1.89 3.32 10.84
N THR A 86 -3.02 3.25 11.53
CA THR A 86 -3.79 2.00 11.73
C THR A 86 -5.15 2.16 11.09
N LEU A 87 -5.52 1.23 10.20
CA LEU A 87 -6.87 1.15 9.62
C LEU A 87 -7.70 0.11 10.37
N GLN A 88 -9.02 0.28 10.41
CA GLN A 88 -9.95 -0.67 11.04
C GLN A 88 -9.80 -2.12 10.53
N SER A 89 -9.34 -2.31 9.28
CA SER A 89 -9.18 -3.63 8.65
C SER A 89 -7.76 -4.20 8.66
N ASP A 90 -6.84 -3.71 9.49
CA ASP A 90 -5.40 -4.06 9.62
C ASP A 90 -4.44 -3.51 8.55
N GLY A 91 -4.85 -3.37 7.29
CA GLY A 91 -3.95 -2.86 6.24
C GLY A 91 -2.76 -3.77 5.91
N CYS A 92 -2.83 -5.05 6.30
CA CYS A 92 -1.74 -6.01 6.14
C CYS A 92 -1.90 -6.90 4.89
N ILE A 93 -0.77 -7.27 4.28
CA ILE A 93 -0.72 -8.30 3.23
C ILE A 93 -0.45 -9.65 3.90
N GLY A 94 -1.28 -10.67 3.66
CA GLY A 94 -1.18 -11.95 4.36
C GLY A 94 0.13 -12.71 4.11
N SER A 95 0.70 -12.55 2.92
CA SER A 95 1.97 -13.17 2.50
C SER A 95 3.23 -12.45 3.02
N LEU A 96 3.11 -11.33 3.74
CA LEU A 96 4.23 -10.72 4.46
C LEU A 96 4.46 -11.42 5.80
N ARG A 97 5.72 -11.41 6.26
CA ARG A 97 6.06 -11.77 7.65
C ARG A 97 5.71 -10.62 8.59
N VAL A 98 5.51 -10.93 9.87
CA VAL A 98 5.26 -9.93 10.92
C VAL A 98 6.34 -8.85 10.94
N GLU A 99 7.61 -9.25 10.99
CA GLU A 99 8.71 -8.28 11.01
C GLU A 99 8.78 -7.46 9.72
N GLU A 100 8.46 -8.04 8.56
CA GLU A 100 8.52 -7.34 7.27
C GLU A 100 7.50 -6.20 7.23
N HIS A 101 6.28 -6.45 7.70
CA HIS A 101 5.25 -5.42 7.75
C HIS A 101 5.63 -4.27 8.70
N ILE A 102 6.12 -4.59 9.90
CA ILE A 102 6.56 -3.58 10.87
C ILE A 102 7.76 -2.79 10.32
N TYR A 103 8.76 -3.47 9.76
CA TYR A 103 9.91 -2.81 9.16
C TYR A 103 9.54 -1.95 7.94
N ASN A 104 8.53 -2.33 7.16
CA ASN A 104 8.05 -1.47 6.06
C ASN A 104 7.48 -0.15 6.62
N ALA A 105 6.70 -0.20 7.71
CA ALA A 105 6.16 1.01 8.35
C ALA A 105 7.28 1.92 8.89
N LEU A 106 8.29 1.31 9.53
CA LEU A 106 9.47 2.01 10.02
C LEU A 106 10.29 2.63 8.88
N ASP A 107 10.63 1.85 7.85
CA ASP A 107 11.41 2.33 6.70
C ASP A 107 10.70 3.48 5.96
N LEU A 108 9.37 3.39 5.78
CA LEU A 108 8.55 4.48 5.22
C LEU A 108 8.56 5.74 6.10
N SER A 109 8.83 5.57 7.39
CA SER A 109 8.98 6.66 8.36
C SER A 109 10.37 7.29 8.39
N GLY A 110 11.32 6.73 7.62
CA GLY A 110 12.67 7.26 7.46
C GLY A 110 13.67 6.78 8.53
N GLY A 111 13.36 5.73 9.29
CA GLY A 111 14.25 5.18 10.31
C GLY A 111 13.77 3.84 10.85
N ARG A 112 14.67 3.08 11.48
CA ARG A 112 14.37 1.81 12.12
C ARG A 112 14.62 1.89 13.62
N ILE A 113 13.93 1.01 14.34
CA ILE A 113 14.15 0.75 15.77
C ILE A 113 14.18 -0.76 15.96
N GLU A 114 14.82 -1.22 17.03
CA GLU A 114 14.79 -2.63 17.42
C GLU A 114 13.35 -3.03 17.77
N ILE A 115 12.80 -4.04 17.08
CA ILE A 115 11.40 -4.46 17.26
C ILE A 115 11.23 -5.59 18.28
N ASP A 116 12.31 -6.23 18.74
CA ASP A 116 12.23 -7.44 19.58
C ASP A 116 11.66 -7.19 20.97
N SER A 117 11.95 -6.03 21.56
CA SER A 117 11.34 -5.60 22.83
C SER A 117 9.83 -5.39 22.67
N TRP A 118 9.41 -4.72 21.59
CA TRP A 118 8.00 -4.48 21.25
C TRP A 118 7.24 -5.78 20.98
N LEU A 119 7.81 -6.67 20.16
CA LEU A 119 7.22 -7.98 19.89
C LEU A 119 7.10 -8.82 21.16
N ARG A 120 8.06 -8.75 22.09
CA ARG A 120 7.93 -9.42 23.40
C ARG A 120 6.81 -8.80 24.25
N ARG A 121 6.75 -7.47 24.34
CA ARG A 121 5.72 -6.74 25.11
C ARG A 121 4.29 -7.07 24.67
N TYR A 122 4.08 -7.31 23.38
CA TYR A 122 2.77 -7.66 22.81
C TYR A 122 2.55 -9.17 22.59
N ASN A 123 3.44 -10.02 23.10
CA ASN A 123 3.39 -11.47 22.95
C ASN A 123 3.34 -11.96 21.48
N LEU A 124 4.18 -11.36 20.64
CA LEU A 124 4.36 -11.68 19.22
C LEU A 124 5.78 -12.14 18.85
N ALA A 125 6.73 -12.14 19.79
CA ALA A 125 8.13 -12.52 19.51
C ALA A 125 8.25 -13.92 18.89
N HIS A 126 7.48 -14.89 19.38
CA HIS A 126 7.45 -16.26 18.88
C HIS A 126 6.84 -16.40 17.47
N ARG A 127 6.18 -15.35 16.95
CA ARG A 127 5.57 -15.30 15.61
C ARG A 127 6.28 -14.31 14.68
N ARG A 128 7.44 -13.78 15.07
CA ARG A 128 8.17 -12.74 14.33
C ARG A 128 8.38 -13.07 12.85
N HIS A 129 8.71 -14.33 12.57
CA HIS A 129 9.00 -14.81 11.23
C HIS A 129 7.79 -15.45 10.55
N ASP A 130 6.63 -15.52 11.20
CA ASP A 130 5.45 -16.12 10.59
C ASP A 130 4.81 -15.18 9.56
N LEU A 131 4.15 -15.79 8.58
CA LEU A 131 3.28 -15.06 7.66
C LEU A 131 2.06 -14.52 8.41
N ILE A 132 1.65 -13.30 8.08
CA ILE A 132 0.49 -12.64 8.68
C ILE A 132 -0.79 -13.47 8.44
N ALA A 133 -0.89 -14.18 7.32
CA ALA A 133 -1.98 -15.11 7.02
C ALA A 133 -2.15 -16.23 8.06
N HIS A 134 -1.08 -16.62 8.77
CA HIS A 134 -1.10 -17.67 9.79
C HIS A 134 -1.43 -17.16 11.20
N LEU A 135 -1.66 -15.85 11.36
CA LEU A 135 -1.98 -15.24 12.65
C LEU A 135 -3.49 -15.29 12.92
N SER A 136 -3.85 -15.35 14.20
CA SER A 136 -5.23 -15.11 14.63
C SER A 136 -5.64 -13.66 14.35
N GLY A 137 -6.95 -13.39 14.32
CA GLY A 137 -7.46 -12.01 14.11
C GLY A 137 -6.86 -11.00 15.08
N GLY A 138 -6.81 -11.32 16.38
CA GLY A 138 -6.20 -10.45 17.40
C GLY A 138 -4.69 -10.26 17.22
N GLN A 139 -3.97 -11.31 16.80
CA GLN A 139 -2.54 -11.20 16.49
C GLN A 139 -2.29 -10.28 15.29
N ARG A 140 -3.08 -10.37 14.21
CA ARG A 140 -2.98 -9.45 13.07
C ARG A 140 -3.27 -8.00 13.48
N ARG A 141 -4.28 -7.79 14.34
CA ARG A 141 -4.60 -6.47 14.89
C ARG A 141 -3.44 -5.88 15.69
N LYS A 142 -2.74 -6.70 16.50
CA LYS A 142 -1.51 -6.26 17.19
C LYS A 142 -0.41 -5.85 16.23
N VAL A 143 -0.23 -6.58 15.12
CA VAL A 143 0.75 -6.23 14.08
C VAL A 143 0.41 -4.90 13.40
N ALA A 144 -0.86 -4.69 13.03
CA ALA A 144 -1.33 -3.45 12.45
C ALA A 144 -1.18 -2.26 13.42
N MET A 145 -1.54 -2.47 14.69
CA MET A 145 -1.37 -1.46 15.75
C MET A 145 0.11 -1.09 15.92
N LEU A 146 1.02 -2.07 15.98
CA LEU A 146 2.46 -1.81 16.05
C LEU A 146 2.97 -1.04 14.83
N ALA A 147 2.53 -1.41 13.62
CA ALA A 147 2.86 -0.67 12.40
C ALA A 147 2.34 0.79 12.43
N GLY A 148 1.25 1.05 13.15
CA GLY A 148 0.72 2.39 13.35
C GLY A 148 1.45 3.23 14.42
N ILE A 149 1.83 2.63 15.55
CA ILE A 149 2.43 3.39 16.68
C ILE A 149 3.95 3.52 16.61
N LEU A 150 4.65 2.49 16.12
CA LEU A 150 6.12 2.46 16.10
C LEU A 150 6.76 3.58 15.27
N PRO A 151 6.18 4.06 14.16
CA PRO A 151 6.62 5.28 13.48
C PRO A 151 6.83 6.50 14.40
N GLY A 152 6.02 6.67 15.44
CA GLY A 152 6.14 7.80 16.38
C GLY A 152 7.34 7.69 17.33
N PHE A 153 7.94 6.52 17.44
CA PHE A 153 9.17 6.28 18.20
C PHE A 153 10.45 6.45 17.37
N VAL A 154 10.31 6.61 16.04
CA VAL A 154 11.44 6.75 15.10
C VAL A 154 11.97 8.18 15.08
N GLY A 155 13.22 8.34 15.53
CA GLY A 155 13.93 9.60 15.56
C GLY A 155 13.43 10.56 16.64
N SER A 156 13.93 11.80 16.59
CA SER A 156 13.61 12.87 17.55
C SER A 156 12.48 13.79 17.09
N LYS A 157 12.11 13.76 15.80
CA LYS A 157 11.06 14.63 15.26
C LYS A 157 9.69 14.05 15.62
N PRO A 158 8.84 14.79 16.33
CA PRO A 158 7.48 14.35 16.63
C PRO A 158 6.62 14.34 15.34
N ARG A 159 5.65 13.44 15.30
CA ARG A 159 4.85 13.12 14.11
C ARG A 159 3.38 13.10 14.46
N ILE A 160 2.53 12.99 13.45
CA ILE A 160 1.13 12.60 13.63
C ILE A 160 0.95 11.08 13.57
N LEU A 161 0.09 10.55 14.45
CA LEU A 161 -0.41 9.17 14.43
C LEU A 161 -1.93 9.17 14.23
N LEU A 162 -2.40 8.45 13.22
CA LEU A 162 -3.80 8.32 12.85
C LEU A 162 -4.25 6.88 13.13
N LEU A 163 -5.00 6.67 14.21
CA LEU A 163 -5.24 5.33 14.76
C LEU A 163 -6.73 5.02 14.78
N ASP A 164 -7.19 4.17 13.86
CA ASP A 164 -8.58 3.73 13.77
C ASP A 164 -8.77 2.38 14.49
N GLU A 165 -9.41 2.41 15.66
CA GLU A 165 -9.66 1.25 16.53
C GLU A 165 -8.41 0.39 16.81
N PRO A 166 -7.27 0.98 17.25
CA PRO A 166 -6.02 0.25 17.45
C PRO A 166 -6.09 -0.79 18.57
N ALA A 167 -7.11 -0.73 19.44
CA ALA A 167 -7.34 -1.68 20.51
C ALA A 167 -8.28 -2.83 20.14
N ALA A 168 -8.85 -2.82 18.93
CA ALA A 168 -9.76 -3.88 18.49
C ALA A 168 -9.04 -5.24 18.53
N GLY A 169 -9.63 -6.21 19.23
CA GLY A 169 -9.07 -7.56 19.33
C GLY A 169 -7.80 -7.69 20.17
N LEU A 170 -7.41 -6.65 20.93
CA LEU A 170 -6.33 -6.74 21.92
C LEU A 170 -6.87 -7.32 23.24
N ASP A 171 -6.06 -8.19 23.87
CA ASP A 171 -6.26 -8.57 25.26
C ASP A 171 -6.01 -7.40 26.21
N GLU A 172 -6.46 -7.53 27.46
CA GLU A 172 -6.41 -6.46 28.46
C GLU A 172 -4.98 -5.97 28.73
N VAL A 173 -4.01 -6.89 28.80
CA VAL A 173 -2.58 -6.56 29.01
C VAL A 173 -2.05 -5.74 27.84
N SER A 174 -2.35 -6.16 26.61
CA SER A 174 -1.94 -5.45 25.39
C SER A 174 -2.59 -4.07 25.29
N ARG A 175 -3.84 -3.91 25.75
CA ARG A 175 -4.52 -2.61 25.77
C ARG A 175 -3.89 -1.66 26.79
N ARG A 176 -3.53 -2.15 27.99
CA ARG A 176 -2.79 -1.35 28.99
C ARG A 176 -1.42 -0.91 28.46
N ASN A 177 -0.68 -1.82 27.83
CA ASN A 177 0.59 -1.49 27.16
C ASN A 177 0.41 -0.38 26.10
N LEU A 178 -0.63 -0.49 25.27
CA LEU A 178 -0.93 0.53 24.26
C LEU A 178 -1.19 1.90 24.90
N ILE A 179 -1.95 1.99 25.99
CA ILE A 179 -2.20 3.27 26.67
C ILE A 179 -0.91 3.88 27.20
N GLU A 180 -0.03 3.08 27.80
CA GLU A 180 1.30 3.54 28.25
C GLU A 180 2.17 4.04 27.08
N ASP A 181 2.11 3.34 25.94
CA ASP A 181 2.85 3.72 24.74
C ASP A 181 2.32 5.01 24.10
N LEU A 182 1.00 5.20 24.06
CA LEU A 182 0.39 6.46 23.60
C LEU A 182 0.75 7.63 24.52
N SER A 183 0.77 7.41 25.84
CA SER A 183 1.22 8.42 26.81
C SER A 183 2.69 8.81 26.55
N THR A 184 3.55 7.82 26.32
CA THR A 184 4.97 8.09 26.02
C THR A 184 5.14 8.84 24.70
N LEU A 185 4.37 8.48 23.67
CA LEU A 185 4.38 9.17 22.38
C LEU A 185 3.94 10.63 22.52
N GLN A 186 2.93 10.88 23.35
CA GLN A 186 2.46 12.21 23.66
C GLN A 186 3.55 13.03 24.39
N GLU A 187 4.22 12.47 25.39
CA GLU A 187 5.32 13.12 26.11
C GLU A 187 6.50 13.46 25.18
N ARG A 188 6.71 12.65 24.13
CA ARG A 188 7.66 12.94 23.04
C ARG A 188 7.17 14.00 22.04
N GLY A 189 6.01 14.60 22.26
CA GLY A 189 5.44 15.65 21.44
C GLY A 189 4.63 15.17 20.23
N ASN A 190 4.40 13.85 20.06
CA ASN A 190 3.59 13.38 18.93
C ASN A 190 2.14 13.85 19.08
N ALA A 191 1.51 14.13 17.94
CA ALA A 191 0.08 14.39 17.83
C ALA A 191 -0.64 13.08 17.51
N ILE A 192 -1.72 12.76 18.22
CA ILE A 192 -2.42 11.48 18.08
C ILE A 192 -3.90 11.75 17.85
N LEU A 193 -4.42 11.29 16.72
CA LEU A 193 -5.85 11.23 16.45
C LEU A 193 -6.30 9.77 16.54
N LEU A 194 -7.15 9.49 17.52
CA LEU A 194 -7.55 8.14 17.90
C LEU A 194 -9.06 7.97 17.75
N ALA A 195 -9.53 6.95 17.04
CA ALA A 195 -10.91 6.48 17.13
C ALA A 195 -10.96 5.26 18.03
N SER A 196 -11.76 5.34 19.10
CA SER A 196 -12.09 4.19 19.93
C SER A 196 -13.43 4.38 20.65
N HIS A 197 -13.93 3.30 21.24
CA HIS A 197 -15.09 3.28 22.13
C HIS A 197 -14.76 2.79 23.55
N HIS A 198 -13.51 2.40 23.83
CA HIS A 198 -13.16 1.91 25.17
C HIS A 198 -12.96 3.06 26.15
N ALA A 199 -13.57 2.93 27.34
CA ALA A 199 -13.47 3.90 28.43
C ALA A 199 -12.02 4.19 28.84
N ASP A 200 -11.15 3.19 28.76
CA ASP A 200 -9.73 3.36 29.09
C ASP A 200 -9.04 4.44 28.22
N PHE A 201 -9.44 4.57 26.94
CA PHE A 201 -8.89 5.62 26.07
C PHE A 201 -9.49 6.99 26.36
N ILE A 202 -10.76 7.05 26.75
CA ILE A 202 -11.41 8.29 27.20
C ILE A 202 -10.63 8.87 28.39
N ALA A 203 -10.28 8.05 29.37
CA ALA A 203 -9.51 8.51 30.54
C ALA A 203 -8.07 8.96 30.20
N SER A 204 -7.48 8.43 29.12
CA SER A 204 -6.11 8.76 28.71
C SER A 204 -6.00 9.96 27.77
N ALA A 205 -7.08 10.29 27.04
CA ALA A 205 -7.07 11.31 26.01
C ALA A 205 -6.93 12.72 26.60
N THR A 206 -6.23 13.61 25.90
CA THR A 206 -6.14 15.03 26.28
C THR A 206 -7.37 15.83 25.88
N HIS A 207 -7.98 15.45 24.76
CA HIS A 207 -9.13 16.11 24.19
C HIS A 207 -10.09 15.07 23.64
N ILE A 208 -11.37 15.38 23.70
CA ILE A 208 -12.46 14.61 23.12
C ILE A 208 -13.04 15.44 21.99
N PHE A 209 -13.18 14.84 20.82
CA PHE A 209 -13.85 15.46 19.69
C PHE A 209 -15.25 14.87 19.55
N GLU A 210 -16.26 15.73 19.64
CA GLU A 210 -17.69 15.39 19.56
C GLU A 210 -18.44 16.57 18.94
N GLU A 211 -19.38 16.29 18.03
CA GLU A 211 -20.26 17.32 17.42
C GLU A 211 -19.51 18.47 16.73
N ASN A 212 -18.35 18.16 16.11
CA ASN A 212 -17.47 19.13 15.46
C ASN A 212 -16.81 20.15 16.42
N GLU A 213 -16.77 19.84 17.71
CA GLU A 213 -16.09 20.62 18.73
C GLU A 213 -14.99 19.80 19.40
N LEU A 214 -13.85 20.46 19.68
CA LEU A 214 -12.74 19.86 20.41
C LEU A 214 -12.82 20.31 21.88
N ILE A 215 -13.10 19.36 22.76
CA ILE A 215 -13.31 19.59 24.19
C ILE A 215 -12.08 19.11 24.95
N VAL A 216 -11.57 19.94 25.86
CA VAL A 216 -10.46 19.55 26.75
C VAL A 216 -10.97 18.50 27.74
N ASN A 217 -10.24 17.40 27.88
CA ASN A 217 -10.64 16.33 28.81
C ASN A 217 -10.12 16.60 30.22
N GLU A 218 -10.99 17.11 31.09
CA GLU A 218 -10.66 17.40 32.49
C GLU A 218 -10.51 16.14 33.37
N LEU A 219 -11.04 15.00 32.93
CA LEU A 219 -11.00 13.72 33.66
C LEU A 219 -9.70 12.93 33.41
N ARG A 220 -8.69 13.56 32.81
CA ARG A 220 -7.48 12.89 32.36
C ARG A 220 -6.65 12.36 33.52
N THR A 221 -6.35 11.06 33.47
CA THR A 221 -5.35 10.45 34.36
C THR A 221 -3.99 10.50 33.67
N GLN A 222 -2.99 11.14 34.30
CA GLN A 222 -1.62 11.11 33.79
C GLN A 222 -0.94 9.80 34.20
N THR A 223 -0.54 9.01 33.20
CA THR A 223 0.31 7.84 33.40
C THR A 223 1.72 8.21 32.93
N THR A 224 2.61 8.52 33.86
CA THR A 224 4.02 8.77 33.55
C THR A 224 4.75 7.44 33.50
N THR A 225 5.31 7.10 32.34
CA THR A 225 6.07 5.86 32.17
C THR A 225 7.47 6.21 31.70
N LYS A 226 8.49 5.83 32.49
CA LYS A 226 9.88 5.92 32.03
C LYS A 226 10.12 4.82 31.01
N GLN A 227 10.41 5.21 29.77
CA GLN A 227 10.84 4.29 28.72
C GLN A 227 12.35 4.43 28.49
N ASP A 228 13.02 3.31 28.27
CA ASP A 228 14.46 3.27 27.97
C ASP A 228 14.78 3.97 26.65
N GLU A 229 16.03 4.43 26.51
CA GLU A 229 16.51 5.03 25.26
C GLU A 229 16.31 4.09 24.07
N ILE A 230 15.51 4.53 23.10
CA ILE A 230 15.26 3.77 21.87
C ILE A 230 16.42 4.02 20.91
N LYS A 231 17.19 2.97 20.63
CA LYS A 231 18.21 2.99 19.59
C LYS A 231 17.55 3.14 18.22
N ASN A 232 17.85 4.26 17.57
CA ASN A 232 17.45 4.52 16.19
C ASN A 232 18.54 4.06 15.24
N GLU A 233 18.13 3.37 14.18
CA GLU A 233 18.95 3.00 13.04
C GLU A 233 18.45 3.73 11.79
N ASP A 234 19.31 3.87 10.79
CA ASP A 234 18.90 4.43 9.51
C ASP A 234 17.90 3.52 8.79
N GLY A 235 16.88 4.14 8.21
CA GLY A 235 15.88 3.45 7.41
C GLY A 235 16.52 2.83 6.17
N ARG A 236 15.99 1.70 5.71
CA ARG A 236 16.45 1.08 4.46
C ARG A 236 15.66 1.66 3.28
N GLY A 237 16.38 2.19 2.30
CA GLY A 237 15.79 2.68 1.05
C GLY A 237 15.09 1.58 0.23
N ASN A 238 14.37 2.00 -0.81
CA ASN A 238 13.69 1.14 -1.78
C ASN A 238 12.72 0.12 -1.16
N VAL A 239 11.96 0.55 -0.13
CA VAL A 239 10.96 -0.29 0.56
C VAL A 239 10.06 -1.01 -0.44
N VAL A 240 9.45 -0.25 -1.35
CA VAL A 240 8.55 -0.76 -2.40
C VAL A 240 9.19 -1.90 -3.19
N LEU A 241 10.41 -1.72 -3.69
CA LEU A 241 11.11 -2.72 -4.48
C LEU A 241 11.45 -3.96 -3.64
N ARG A 242 11.98 -3.78 -2.43
CA ARG A 242 12.34 -4.89 -1.52
C ARG A 242 11.12 -5.72 -1.15
N THR A 243 10.02 -5.06 -0.77
CA THR A 243 8.75 -5.73 -0.47
C THR A 243 8.23 -6.47 -1.70
N SER A 244 8.32 -5.87 -2.89
CA SER A 244 7.90 -6.49 -4.15
C SER A 244 8.69 -7.76 -4.48
N ILE A 245 10.01 -7.73 -4.29
CA ILE A 245 10.88 -8.89 -4.51
C ILE A 245 10.57 -9.98 -3.49
N ALA A 246 10.51 -9.66 -2.20
CA ALA A 246 10.24 -10.63 -1.15
C ALA A 246 8.89 -11.34 -1.35
N LEU A 247 7.84 -10.59 -1.71
CA LEU A 247 6.51 -11.14 -1.97
C LEU A 247 6.48 -12.06 -3.19
N ASN A 248 7.11 -11.65 -4.29
CA ASN A 248 7.15 -12.49 -5.50
C ASN A 248 8.02 -13.73 -5.34
N GLN A 249 9.17 -13.64 -4.70
CA GLN A 249 10.02 -14.81 -4.43
C GLN A 249 9.29 -15.85 -3.57
N ARG A 250 8.45 -15.39 -2.64
CA ARG A 250 7.71 -16.26 -1.73
C ARG A 250 6.47 -16.88 -2.35
N THR A 251 5.72 -16.10 -3.12
CA THR A 251 4.43 -16.53 -3.68
C THR A 251 4.54 -17.08 -5.09
N LEU A 252 5.63 -16.76 -5.80
CA LEU A 252 5.82 -16.99 -7.23
C LEU A 252 4.63 -16.50 -8.07
N SER A 253 3.85 -15.54 -7.57
CA SER A 253 2.53 -15.20 -8.15
C SER A 253 2.64 -14.76 -9.60
N THR A 254 3.64 -13.94 -9.94
CA THR A 254 3.85 -13.48 -11.32
C THR A 254 4.31 -14.62 -12.25
N LEU A 255 5.12 -15.57 -11.76
CA LEU A 255 5.47 -16.76 -12.53
C LEU A 255 4.25 -17.65 -12.75
N ALA A 256 3.49 -17.93 -11.70
CA ALA A 256 2.32 -18.80 -11.74
C ALA A 256 1.20 -18.25 -12.63
N ASN A 257 1.02 -16.93 -12.72
CA ASN A 257 -0.05 -16.37 -13.55
C ASN A 257 0.48 -15.93 -14.93
N ASN A 258 1.42 -14.99 -14.97
CA ASN A 258 1.94 -14.42 -16.21
C ASN A 258 2.81 -15.44 -16.97
N GLY A 259 3.66 -16.18 -16.25
CA GLY A 259 4.51 -17.21 -16.84
C GLY A 259 3.69 -18.33 -17.47
N ILE A 260 2.66 -18.85 -16.78
CA ILE A 260 1.77 -19.88 -17.35
C ILE A 260 1.05 -19.36 -18.59
N ALA A 261 0.52 -18.14 -18.56
CA ALA A 261 -0.13 -17.56 -19.73
C ALA A 261 0.82 -17.47 -20.94
N GLY A 262 2.04 -16.99 -20.72
CA GLY A 262 3.06 -16.95 -21.78
C GLY A 262 3.43 -18.33 -22.31
N LEU A 263 3.63 -19.32 -21.43
CA LEU A 263 3.94 -20.69 -21.83
C LEU A 263 2.79 -21.39 -22.57
N LEU A 264 1.54 -21.14 -22.18
CA LEU A 264 0.37 -21.65 -22.89
C LEU A 264 0.26 -21.03 -24.28
N THR A 265 0.44 -19.72 -24.40
CA THR A 265 0.46 -19.04 -25.72
C THR A 265 1.59 -19.57 -26.59
N LEU A 266 2.79 -19.75 -26.04
CA LEU A 266 3.91 -20.38 -26.72
C LEU A 266 3.53 -21.78 -27.24
N GLY A 267 2.99 -22.64 -26.38
CA GLY A 267 2.60 -24.00 -26.75
C GLY A 267 1.53 -24.05 -27.84
N ILE A 268 0.56 -23.14 -27.79
CA ILE A 268 -0.48 -23.00 -28.84
C ILE A 268 0.13 -22.55 -30.16
N VAL A 269 1.03 -21.56 -30.13
CA VAL A 269 1.71 -21.04 -31.32
C VAL A 269 2.55 -22.13 -32.00
N LEU A 270 3.33 -22.88 -31.22
CA LEU A 270 4.14 -23.99 -31.75
C LEU A 270 3.31 -25.16 -32.28
N ALA A 271 2.10 -25.35 -31.78
CA ALA A 271 1.20 -26.40 -32.26
C ALA A 271 0.45 -26.03 -33.55
N LEU A 272 0.29 -24.73 -33.84
CA LEU A 272 -0.53 -24.24 -34.95
C LEU A 272 0.29 -23.71 -36.13
N VAL A 273 1.55 -23.36 -35.93
CA VAL A 273 2.38 -22.70 -36.95
C VAL A 273 3.59 -23.55 -37.28
N ASP A 274 3.73 -23.90 -38.56
CA ASP A 274 4.93 -24.58 -39.06
C ASP A 274 6.12 -23.60 -39.13
N ALA A 275 7.28 -24.04 -38.63
CA ALA A 275 8.50 -23.22 -38.60
C ALA A 275 8.95 -22.74 -39.99
N SER A 276 8.77 -23.57 -41.02
CA SER A 276 9.11 -23.23 -42.41
C SER A 276 8.27 -22.10 -43.00
N ALA A 277 7.05 -21.86 -42.48
CA ALA A 277 6.23 -20.74 -42.89
C ALA A 277 6.77 -19.41 -42.34
N VAL A 278 7.41 -19.44 -41.18
CA VAL A 278 7.90 -18.26 -40.45
C VAL A 278 9.13 -17.64 -41.13
N GLU A 279 10.02 -18.45 -41.68
CA GLU A 279 11.21 -17.99 -42.42
C GLU A 279 10.85 -17.14 -43.65
N SER A 280 9.65 -17.32 -44.21
CA SER A 280 9.21 -16.62 -45.42
C SER A 280 8.67 -15.21 -45.19
N ASN A 281 8.32 -14.84 -43.94
CA ASN A 281 7.64 -13.57 -43.65
C ASN A 281 8.10 -12.96 -42.31
N LEU A 282 8.99 -11.96 -42.37
CA LEU A 282 9.55 -11.28 -41.19
C LEU A 282 8.49 -10.66 -40.25
N ILE A 283 7.36 -10.19 -40.79
CA ILE A 283 6.28 -9.61 -39.97
C ILE A 283 5.62 -10.72 -39.14
N GLN A 284 5.42 -11.89 -39.74
CA GLN A 284 4.86 -13.04 -39.04
C GLN A 284 5.85 -13.54 -37.96
N ALA A 285 7.15 -13.57 -38.27
CA ALA A 285 8.19 -13.98 -37.32
C ALA A 285 8.23 -13.09 -36.06
N SER A 286 8.35 -11.77 -36.22
CA SER A 286 8.42 -10.83 -35.07
C SER A 286 7.16 -10.88 -34.21
N GLY A 287 5.98 -10.98 -34.83
CA GLY A 287 4.70 -11.10 -34.14
C GLY A 287 4.58 -12.40 -33.33
N LEU A 288 4.99 -13.53 -33.93
CA LEU A 288 4.95 -14.84 -33.27
C LEU A 288 5.91 -14.90 -32.09
N TYR A 289 7.15 -14.44 -32.26
CA TYR A 289 8.16 -14.46 -31.18
C TYR A 289 7.74 -13.64 -29.96
N LEU A 290 7.08 -12.50 -30.17
CA LEU A 290 6.62 -11.63 -29.08
C LEU A 290 5.24 -11.99 -28.52
N SER A 291 4.47 -12.84 -29.20
CA SER A 291 3.08 -13.17 -28.81
C SER A 291 2.97 -13.72 -27.37
N ALA A 292 3.86 -14.64 -26.99
CA ALA A 292 3.90 -15.21 -25.65
C ALA A 292 4.22 -14.17 -24.57
N ALA A 293 5.14 -13.24 -24.85
CA ALA A 293 5.50 -12.16 -23.94
C ALA A 293 4.36 -11.13 -23.79
N PHE A 294 3.67 -10.82 -24.89
CA PHE A 294 2.49 -9.97 -24.86
C PHE A 294 1.36 -10.59 -24.04
N ALA A 295 1.05 -11.87 -24.28
CA ALA A 295 0.04 -12.61 -23.53
C ALA A 295 0.36 -12.69 -22.03
N ALA A 296 1.63 -12.93 -21.67
CA ALA A 296 2.09 -12.87 -20.28
C ALA A 296 1.85 -11.48 -19.66
N GLY A 297 2.06 -10.41 -20.42
CA GLY A 297 1.81 -9.03 -19.95
C GLY A 297 0.34 -8.71 -19.74
N LEU A 298 -0.54 -9.25 -20.60
CA LEU A 298 -1.99 -9.03 -20.57
C LEU A 298 -2.69 -9.59 -19.31
N VAL A 299 -2.04 -10.53 -18.60
CA VAL A 299 -2.54 -11.03 -17.31
C VAL A 299 -2.61 -9.92 -16.25
N GLY A 300 -1.79 -8.89 -16.36
CA GLY A 300 -1.72 -7.78 -15.41
C GLY A 300 -0.84 -8.08 -14.19
N ASP A 301 -0.81 -7.14 -13.24
CA ASP A 301 0.06 -7.22 -12.06
C ASP A 301 -0.61 -8.01 -10.93
N THR A 302 -0.07 -9.21 -10.65
CA THR A 302 -0.56 -10.12 -9.62
C THR A 302 -0.49 -9.53 -8.21
N MET A 303 0.38 -8.54 -7.98
CA MET A 303 0.50 -7.86 -6.68
C MET A 303 -0.76 -7.12 -6.29
N ILE A 304 -1.55 -6.66 -7.27
CA ILE A 304 -2.78 -5.92 -7.02
C ILE A 304 -3.77 -6.79 -6.23
N SER A 305 -3.87 -8.08 -6.53
CA SER A 305 -4.76 -9.00 -5.79
C SER A 305 -4.36 -9.10 -4.31
N MET A 306 -3.06 -9.28 -4.03
CA MET A 306 -2.54 -9.32 -2.66
C MET A 306 -2.72 -7.99 -1.92
N LEU A 307 -2.58 -6.86 -2.62
CA LEU A 307 -2.80 -5.54 -2.05
C LEU A 307 -4.27 -5.27 -1.68
N HIS A 308 -5.23 -5.97 -2.30
CA HIS A 308 -6.64 -5.85 -1.92
C HIS A 308 -7.00 -6.63 -0.65
N GLU A 309 -6.10 -7.49 -0.14
CA GLU A 309 -6.29 -8.13 1.16
C GLU A 309 -6.33 -7.06 2.26
N HIS A 310 -7.34 -7.16 3.14
CA HIS A 310 -7.40 -6.37 4.39
C HIS A 310 -7.19 -4.84 4.25
N ARG A 311 -7.46 -4.27 3.06
CA ARG A 311 -7.18 -2.86 2.71
C ARG A 311 -5.70 -2.47 2.74
N ALA A 312 -4.79 -3.41 2.47
CA ALA A 312 -3.36 -3.12 2.38
C ALA A 312 -3.02 -2.07 1.32
N LEU A 313 -3.76 -2.04 0.19
CA LEU A 313 -3.61 -1.04 -0.85
C LEU A 313 -3.82 0.38 -0.31
N ASP A 314 -4.82 0.56 0.54
CA ASP A 314 -5.12 1.86 1.14
C ASP A 314 -3.99 2.26 2.09
N TRP A 315 -3.50 1.32 2.92
CA TRP A 315 -2.36 1.55 3.79
C TRP A 315 -1.11 2.00 3.01
N TRP A 316 -0.77 1.33 1.90
CA TRP A 316 0.36 1.74 1.04
C TRP A 316 0.13 3.10 0.37
N LYS A 317 -1.10 3.37 -0.11
CA LYS A 317 -1.45 4.67 -0.73
C LYS A 317 -1.32 5.84 0.23
N ALA A 318 -1.66 5.66 1.49
CA ALA A 318 -1.62 6.71 2.52
C ALA A 318 -0.24 7.36 2.64
N HIS A 319 0.82 6.56 2.54
CA HIS A 319 2.20 7.02 2.70
C HIS A 319 2.73 7.79 1.49
N ARG A 320 2.10 7.67 0.31
CA ARG A 320 2.48 8.34 -0.95
C ARG A 320 3.96 8.15 -1.35
N GLN A 321 4.53 6.98 -1.06
CA GLN A 321 5.91 6.61 -1.42
C GLN A 321 6.00 5.47 -2.44
N GLY A 322 4.88 5.16 -3.11
CA GLY A 322 4.78 4.05 -4.07
C GLY A 322 4.11 2.82 -3.46
N ILE A 323 3.80 1.85 -4.33
CA ILE A 323 3.02 0.66 -4.00
C ILE A 323 3.77 -0.56 -4.60
N PRO A 324 3.93 -1.67 -3.86
CA PRO A 324 4.61 -2.87 -4.35
C PRO A 324 4.09 -3.36 -5.72
N HIS A 325 4.99 -3.75 -6.63
CA HIS A 325 4.70 -4.07 -8.04
C HIS A 325 5.61 -5.18 -8.59
N SER A 326 5.16 -5.92 -9.61
CA SER A 326 5.89 -7.07 -10.17
C SER A 326 6.72 -6.81 -11.43
N TYR A 327 6.95 -5.55 -11.83
CA TYR A 327 7.57 -5.23 -13.13
C TYR A 327 8.90 -5.92 -13.42
N LEU A 328 9.79 -6.08 -12.42
CA LEU A 328 11.05 -6.79 -12.59
C LEU A 328 10.84 -8.27 -12.95
N HIS A 329 9.90 -8.93 -12.28
CA HIS A 329 9.57 -10.34 -12.55
C HIS A 329 8.89 -10.47 -13.91
N ALA A 330 8.00 -9.53 -14.25
CA ALA A 330 7.37 -9.46 -15.56
C ALA A 330 8.39 -9.34 -16.69
N PHE A 331 9.40 -8.48 -16.51
CA PHE A 331 10.50 -8.31 -17.45
C PHE A 331 11.28 -9.62 -17.65
N VAL A 332 11.69 -10.29 -16.56
CA VAL A 332 12.44 -11.55 -16.62
C VAL A 332 11.61 -12.66 -17.28
N ILE A 333 10.32 -12.76 -16.96
CA ILE A 333 9.41 -13.72 -17.59
C ILE A 333 9.29 -13.43 -19.09
N GLY A 334 9.07 -12.17 -19.47
CA GLY A 334 8.95 -11.75 -20.87
C GLY A 334 10.18 -12.10 -21.70
N MET A 335 11.38 -11.85 -21.15
CA MET A 335 12.62 -12.31 -21.77
C MET A 335 12.63 -13.84 -21.92
N GLY A 336 12.33 -14.57 -20.85
CA GLY A 336 12.34 -16.03 -20.84
C GLY A 336 11.40 -16.64 -21.88
N VAL A 337 10.14 -16.22 -21.92
CA VAL A 337 9.18 -16.77 -22.89
C VAL A 337 9.52 -16.36 -24.32
N THR A 338 10.02 -15.14 -24.56
CA THR A 338 10.44 -14.71 -25.92
C THR A 338 11.64 -15.51 -26.43
N ALA A 339 12.61 -15.78 -25.56
CA ALA A 339 13.74 -16.64 -25.89
C ALA A 339 13.28 -18.07 -26.21
N LEU A 340 12.36 -18.62 -25.42
CA LEU A 340 11.79 -19.94 -25.67
C LEU A 340 10.97 -19.98 -26.97
N THR A 341 10.25 -18.91 -27.33
CA THR A 341 9.55 -18.85 -28.62
C THR A 341 10.52 -18.88 -29.79
N GLN A 342 11.61 -18.10 -29.74
CA GLN A 342 12.63 -18.13 -30.79
C GLN A 342 13.24 -19.53 -30.95
N LEU A 343 13.61 -20.16 -29.83
CA LEU A 343 14.17 -21.51 -29.84
C LEU A 343 13.17 -22.56 -30.33
N GLY A 344 11.87 -22.40 -30.04
CA GLY A 344 10.83 -23.33 -30.50
C GLY A 344 10.60 -23.32 -32.00
N PHE A 345 11.02 -22.25 -32.70
CA PHE A 345 10.97 -22.13 -34.16
C PHE A 345 12.35 -22.33 -34.82
N ASP A 346 13.30 -22.95 -34.12
CA ASP A 346 14.66 -23.22 -34.61
C ASP A 346 15.42 -21.97 -35.10
N SER A 347 15.06 -20.78 -34.59
CA SER A 347 15.73 -19.53 -34.93
C SER A 347 16.93 -19.23 -34.03
N GLU A 348 17.92 -18.50 -34.54
CA GLU A 348 19.02 -17.99 -33.72
C GLU A 348 18.51 -17.00 -32.67
N LEU A 349 19.05 -17.08 -31.45
CA LEU A 349 18.59 -16.25 -30.34
C LEU A 349 19.03 -14.79 -30.55
N SER A 350 18.07 -13.91 -30.87
CA SER A 350 18.26 -12.47 -30.88
C SER A 350 18.09 -11.88 -29.47
N TRP A 351 19.19 -11.46 -28.86
CA TRP A 351 19.17 -10.78 -27.56
C TRP A 351 18.37 -9.48 -27.58
N VAL A 352 18.35 -8.78 -28.72
CA VAL A 352 17.57 -7.56 -28.90
C VAL A 352 16.09 -7.88 -28.80
N LEU A 353 15.63 -8.91 -29.51
CA LEU A 353 14.23 -9.32 -29.47
C LEU A 353 13.82 -9.84 -28.09
N THR A 354 14.69 -10.60 -27.43
CA THR A 354 14.48 -11.06 -26.05
C THR A 354 14.31 -9.88 -25.08
N LEU A 355 15.15 -8.83 -25.19
CA LEU A 355 15.01 -7.61 -24.38
C LEU A 355 13.70 -6.87 -24.68
N ILE A 356 13.33 -6.76 -25.96
CA ILE A 356 12.05 -6.16 -26.38
C ILE A 356 10.89 -6.94 -25.77
N GLY A 357 10.92 -8.27 -25.78
CA GLY A 357 9.91 -9.12 -25.15
C GLY A 357 9.77 -8.87 -23.65
N GLY A 358 10.89 -8.76 -22.93
CA GLY A 358 10.88 -8.36 -21.52
C GLY A 358 10.23 -6.99 -21.28
N LEU A 359 10.64 -5.98 -22.06
CA LEU A 359 10.08 -4.63 -21.97
C LEU A 359 8.58 -4.62 -22.31
N LEU A 360 8.16 -5.38 -23.32
CA LEU A 360 6.78 -5.52 -23.75
C LEU A 360 5.91 -6.07 -22.62
N THR A 361 6.33 -7.16 -21.97
CA THR A 361 5.60 -7.75 -20.84
C THR A 361 5.48 -6.76 -19.68
N ALA A 362 6.58 -6.10 -19.30
CA ALA A 362 6.59 -5.13 -18.22
C ALA A 362 5.73 -3.89 -18.51
N ALA A 363 5.81 -3.35 -19.74
CA ALA A 363 5.04 -2.19 -20.16
C ALA A 363 3.54 -2.48 -20.24
N THR A 364 3.16 -3.62 -20.84
CA THR A 364 1.76 -4.08 -20.92
C THR A 364 1.18 -4.25 -19.51
N MET A 365 1.92 -4.89 -18.61
CA MET A 365 1.54 -5.04 -17.20
C MET A 365 1.40 -3.68 -16.51
N ALA A 366 2.31 -2.74 -16.74
CA ALA A 366 2.27 -1.40 -16.14
C ALA A 366 1.05 -0.59 -16.58
N ILE A 367 0.67 -0.69 -17.86
CA ILE A 367 -0.55 -0.05 -18.39
C ILE A 367 -1.79 -0.62 -17.70
N LEU A 368 -1.93 -1.95 -17.65
CA LEU A 368 -3.07 -2.60 -17.00
C LEU A 368 -3.15 -2.28 -15.51
N ARG A 369 -2.01 -2.29 -14.81
CA ARG A 369 -1.94 -1.86 -13.41
C ARG A 369 -2.41 -0.42 -13.23
N THR A 370 -2.00 0.48 -14.11
CA THR A 370 -2.41 1.88 -14.03
C THR A 370 -3.92 2.02 -14.21
N MET A 371 -4.50 1.28 -15.15
CA MET A 371 -5.95 1.23 -15.36
C MET A 371 -6.70 0.69 -14.13
N GLU A 372 -6.25 -0.42 -13.55
CA GLU A 372 -6.87 -0.99 -12.34
C GLU A 372 -6.75 -0.07 -11.12
N LEU A 373 -5.60 0.58 -10.93
CA LEU A 373 -5.41 1.55 -9.84
C LEU A 373 -6.25 2.82 -10.05
N ALA A 374 -6.43 3.28 -11.28
CA ALA A 374 -7.31 4.40 -11.58
C ALA A 374 -8.76 4.09 -11.24
N THR A 375 -9.25 2.88 -11.58
CA THR A 375 -10.62 2.46 -11.26
C THR A 375 -10.81 2.12 -9.79
N SER A 376 -9.75 1.83 -9.04
CA SER A 376 -9.83 1.62 -7.58
C SER A 376 -10.39 2.83 -6.82
N ARG A 377 -10.39 4.02 -7.43
CA ARG A 377 -10.97 5.25 -6.86
C ARG A 377 -12.46 5.43 -7.16
N LEU A 378 -13.04 4.61 -8.03
CA LEU A 378 -14.46 4.70 -8.36
C LEU A 378 -15.31 4.16 -7.21
N ALA A 379 -16.54 4.63 -7.09
CA ALA A 379 -17.48 4.22 -6.04
C ALA A 379 -17.76 2.70 -6.02
N ARG A 380 -17.58 2.01 -7.15
CA ARG A 380 -17.70 0.55 -7.28
C ARG A 380 -16.51 -0.03 -8.06
N PRO A 381 -15.34 -0.18 -7.43
CA PRO A 381 -14.10 -0.60 -8.10
C PRO A 381 -14.23 -1.94 -8.82
N ARG A 382 -14.95 -2.88 -8.20
CA ARG A 382 -15.14 -4.25 -8.71
C ARG A 382 -16.22 -4.37 -9.79
N ALA A 383 -17.00 -3.32 -10.04
CA ALA A 383 -18.02 -3.29 -11.09
C ALA A 383 -17.49 -2.73 -12.42
N ALA A 384 -16.32 -2.06 -12.40
CA ALA A 384 -15.66 -1.61 -13.61
C ALA A 384 -14.98 -2.80 -14.28
N PHE A 385 -15.49 -3.21 -15.44
CA PHE A 385 -14.88 -4.25 -16.27
C PHE A 385 -13.64 -3.72 -17.00
N VAL A 386 -12.62 -3.28 -16.25
CA VAL A 386 -11.37 -2.74 -16.81
C VAL A 386 -10.71 -3.72 -17.78
N ARG A 387 -10.86 -5.03 -17.50
CA ARG A 387 -10.37 -6.09 -18.38
C ARG A 387 -11.00 -6.09 -19.77
N ILE A 388 -12.22 -5.56 -19.96
CA ILE A 388 -12.83 -5.43 -21.30
C ILE A 388 -12.09 -4.40 -22.16
N LEU A 389 -11.33 -3.48 -21.56
CA LEU A 389 -10.52 -2.50 -22.29
C LEU A 389 -9.14 -3.04 -22.69
N THR A 390 -8.73 -4.23 -22.22
CA THR A 390 -7.44 -4.85 -22.60
C THR A 390 -7.21 -5.00 -24.11
N PRO A 391 -8.22 -5.24 -24.99
CA PRO A 391 -8.00 -5.33 -26.44
C PRO A 391 -7.45 -4.05 -27.08
N VAL A 392 -7.58 -2.89 -26.42
CA VAL A 392 -6.98 -1.63 -26.89
C VAL A 392 -5.45 -1.75 -27.05
N LEU A 393 -4.81 -2.67 -26.33
CA LEU A 393 -3.37 -2.92 -26.39
C LEU A 393 -2.92 -3.71 -27.63
N ILE A 394 -3.85 -4.27 -28.42
CA ILE A 394 -3.54 -4.99 -29.66
C ILE A 394 -2.93 -4.05 -30.70
N LEU A 395 -3.43 -2.82 -30.82
CA LEU A 395 -2.92 -1.86 -31.80
C LEU A 395 -1.46 -1.44 -31.48
N PRO A 396 -1.11 -1.01 -30.26
CA PRO A 396 0.29 -0.77 -29.88
C PRO A 396 1.20 -1.98 -30.12
N PHE A 397 0.72 -3.20 -29.86
CA PHE A 397 1.47 -4.42 -30.14
C PHE A 397 1.71 -4.60 -31.65
N ALA A 398 0.69 -4.44 -32.49
CA ALA A 398 0.83 -4.55 -33.94
C ALA A 398 1.81 -3.52 -34.52
N LEU A 399 1.78 -2.28 -34.02
CA LEU A 399 2.71 -1.23 -34.40
C LEU A 399 4.15 -1.56 -33.99
N LEU A 400 4.36 -2.16 -32.81
CA LEU A 400 5.67 -2.62 -32.38
C LEU A 400 6.22 -3.73 -33.31
N VAL A 401 5.39 -4.70 -33.66
CA VAL A 401 5.74 -5.79 -34.58
C VAL A 401 6.13 -5.23 -35.95
N GLN A 402 5.36 -4.29 -36.48
CA GLN A 402 5.68 -3.62 -37.73
C GLN A 402 7.01 -2.86 -37.64
N TRP A 403 7.24 -2.09 -36.57
CA TRP A 403 8.47 -1.34 -36.38
C TRP A 403 9.71 -2.25 -36.31
N ILE A 404 9.63 -3.40 -35.63
CA ILE A 404 10.72 -4.38 -35.56
C ILE A 404 11.06 -4.91 -36.94
N THR A 405 10.03 -5.19 -37.74
CA THR A 405 10.19 -5.67 -39.11
C THR A 405 10.83 -4.60 -40.00
N ASP A 406 10.31 -3.38 -39.97
CA ASP A 406 10.81 -2.26 -40.79
C ASP A 406 12.26 -1.88 -40.41
N SER A 407 12.67 -2.15 -39.18
CA SER A 407 14.00 -1.85 -38.67
C SER A 407 15.04 -2.95 -38.92
N ASN A 408 14.66 -4.07 -39.56
CA ASN A 408 15.53 -5.25 -39.76
C ASN A 408 16.23 -5.72 -38.48
N LEU A 409 15.49 -5.78 -37.36
CA LEU A 409 16.00 -6.28 -36.08
C LEU A 409 15.94 -7.82 -35.96
N LEU A 410 15.45 -8.48 -37.02
CA LEU A 410 15.37 -9.92 -37.21
C LEU A 410 16.39 -10.39 -38.25
#